data_AF-A0A424PBG3-F1
#
_entry.id   AF-A0A424PBG3-F1
#
_cell.length_a   1.000
_cell.length_b   1.000
_cell.length_c   1.000
_cell.angle_alpha   90.00
_cell.angle_beta   90.00
_cell.angle_gamma   90.00
#
_symmetry.space_group_name_H-M   'P 1'
#
loop_
_entity.id
_entity.type
_entity.pdbx_description
1 polymer ?
#
loop_
_entity_poly.entity_id
_entity_poly.type
_entity_poly.pdbx_seq_one_letter_code
_entity_poly.pdbx_strand_id
1 'polypeptide(L)'
;MRYFFLFFILLLSCENENNIHEKNMNLLDEIITLHDELMVDMKELISLKGQLVETGISSEDKLVMDLDKARSSMMTFMKEFSEEFPFDKYPMDKDAFQELDKLTLSSVNEKLMEQKKSIDLVYELFEMSKLNANEAIKNL
;
A
#
# COMPACT_ATOMS: atom_id res chain seq x y z
N MET A 1 22.42 11.94 51.78
CA MET A 1 20.97 12.25 51.73
C MET A 1 20.68 12.81 50.34
N ARG A 2 20.26 12.00 49.37
CA ARG A 2 19.00 11.25 49.26
C ARG A 2 17.92 12.13 48.60
N TYR A 3 17.83 11.95 47.28
CA TYR A 3 16.70 12.20 46.36
C TYR A 3 16.16 13.64 46.24
N PHE A 4 16.77 14.44 45.36
CA PHE A 4 16.01 15.46 44.63
C PHE A 4 15.49 14.84 43.32
N PHE A 5 14.38 14.12 43.51
CA PHE A 5 13.23 14.09 42.62
C PHE A 5 13.51 14.00 41.11
N LEU A 6 13.70 12.76 40.67
CA LEU A 6 13.25 12.22 39.38
C LEU A 6 11.82 12.71 39.06
N PHE A 7 11.69 13.89 38.45
CA PHE A 7 10.42 14.41 37.93
C PHE A 7 10.52 14.70 36.44
N PHE A 8 11.06 13.73 35.69
CA PHE A 8 11.25 13.88 34.25
C PHE A 8 10.69 12.74 33.39
N ILE A 9 9.92 11.80 33.96
CA ILE A 9 9.47 10.64 33.17
C ILE A 9 8.02 10.30 33.49
N LEU A 10 7.07 11.18 33.16
CA LEU A 10 5.67 10.80 32.92
C LEU A 10 4.99 11.82 31.98
N LEU A 11 5.62 12.14 30.83
CA LEU A 11 4.81 12.46 29.64
C LEU A 11 4.38 11.13 29.04
N LEU A 12 3.49 10.44 29.75
CA LEU A 12 2.67 9.40 29.13
C LEU A 12 1.87 10.13 28.05
N SER A 13 2.33 10.02 26.80
CA SER A 13 1.62 10.53 25.64
C SER A 13 0.29 9.79 25.56
N CYS A 14 -0.73 10.35 26.20
CA CYS A 14 -2.09 9.84 26.12
C CYS A 14 -2.58 10.22 24.73
N GLU A 15 -2.34 9.33 23.77
CA GLU A 15 -2.85 9.50 22.42
C GLU A 15 -4.38 9.51 22.46
N ASN A 16 -5.01 10.61 22.05
CA ASN A 16 -6.47 10.75 22.07
C ASN A 16 -7.06 10.19 20.76
N GLU A 17 -8.35 9.84 20.75
CA GLU A 17 -9.03 9.25 19.59
C GLU A 17 -8.84 10.08 18.31
N ASN A 18 -8.95 11.41 18.42
CA ASN A 18 -8.73 12.33 17.29
C ASN A 18 -7.33 12.20 16.68
N ASN A 19 -6.29 11.99 17.49
CA ASN A 19 -4.93 11.86 16.97
C ASN A 19 -4.74 10.53 16.23
N ILE A 20 -5.34 9.44 16.71
CA ILE A 20 -5.29 8.14 16.04
C ILE A 20 -6.10 8.19 14.74
N HIS A 21 -7.23 8.88 14.75
CA HIS A 21 -8.01 9.13 13.53
C HIS A 21 -7.20 9.87 12.47
N GLU A 22 -6.54 10.98 12.82
CA GLU A 22 -5.67 11.70 11.89
C GLU A 22 -4.57 10.79 11.32
N LYS A 23 -3.92 9.96 12.16
CA LYS A 23 -2.93 8.98 11.68
C LYS A 23 -3.53 7.97 10.71
N ASN A 24 -4.73 7.48 11.00
CA ASN A 24 -5.46 6.56 10.11
C ASN A 24 -5.79 7.23 8.77
N MET A 25 -6.23 8.49 8.79
CA MET A 25 -6.54 9.24 7.56
C MET A 25 -5.30 9.47 6.71
N ASN A 26 -4.17 9.80 7.34
CA ASN A 26 -2.90 9.97 6.62
C ASN A 26 -2.43 8.66 5.98
N LEU A 27 -2.48 7.55 6.72
CA LEU A 27 -2.14 6.23 6.17
C LEU A 27 -3.06 5.83 5.02
N LEU A 28 -4.37 6.07 5.17
CA LEU A 28 -5.34 5.79 4.11
C LEU A 28 -5.04 6.62 2.85
N ASP A 29 -4.73 7.90 3.01
CA ASP A 29 -4.39 8.80 1.91
C ASP A 29 -3.12 8.36 1.18
N GLU A 30 -2.08 7.96 1.92
CA GLU A 30 -0.85 7.39 1.35
C GLU A 30 -1.12 6.12 0.54
N ILE A 31 -1.97 5.22 1.05
CA ILE A 31 -2.35 3.98 0.36
C ILE A 31 -3.14 4.28 -0.92
N ILE A 32 -4.14 5.16 -0.85
CA ILE A 32 -4.97 5.51 -2.01
C ILE A 32 -4.15 6.24 -3.08
N THR A 33 -3.25 7.13 -2.67
CA THR A 33 -2.35 7.84 -3.59
C THR A 33 -1.49 6.85 -4.36
N LEU A 34 -0.83 5.92 -3.66
CA LEU A 34 0.00 4.91 -4.32
C LEU A 34 -0.85 3.94 -5.17
N HIS A 35 -2.07 3.60 -4.73
CA HIS A 35 -3.01 2.83 -5.55
C HIS A 35 -3.28 3.53 -6.88
N ASP A 36 -3.61 4.82 -6.86
CA ASP A 36 -3.95 5.56 -8.07
C ASP A 36 -2.75 5.67 -9.02
N GLU A 37 -1.55 5.86 -8.49
CA GLU A 37 -0.30 5.82 -9.27
C GLU A 37 -0.10 4.45 -9.93
N LEU A 38 -0.20 3.36 -9.16
CA LEU A 38 -0.05 2.00 -9.69
C LEU A 38 -1.12 1.63 -10.72
N MET A 39 -2.34 2.17 -10.58
CA MET A 39 -3.40 1.97 -11.56
C MET A 39 -3.09 2.61 -12.92
N VAL A 40 -2.33 3.71 -12.94
CA VAL A 40 -1.78 4.28 -14.19
C VAL A 40 -0.72 3.35 -14.77
N ASP A 41 0.22 2.90 -13.93
CA ASP A 41 1.35 2.05 -14.33
C ASP A 41 0.93 0.68 -14.86
N MET A 42 -0.25 0.17 -14.50
CA MET A 42 -0.77 -1.06 -15.10
C MET A 42 -0.83 -0.99 -16.63
N LYS A 43 -1.10 0.20 -17.20
CA LYS A 43 -1.12 0.39 -18.65
C LYS A 43 0.29 0.25 -19.24
N GLU A 44 1.29 0.74 -18.53
CA GLU A 44 2.70 0.60 -18.91
C GLU A 44 3.13 -0.87 -18.90
N LEU A 45 2.77 -1.64 -17.85
CA LEU A 45 3.05 -3.08 -17.79
C LEU A 45 2.46 -3.84 -19.00
N ILE A 46 1.21 -3.52 -19.39
CA ILE A 46 0.56 -4.11 -20.56
C ILE A 46 1.31 -3.74 -21.84
N SER A 47 1.75 -2.48 -21.98
CA SER A 47 2.52 -2.02 -23.14
C SER A 47 3.87 -2.72 -23.25
N LEU A 48 4.62 -2.81 -22.14
CA LEU A 48 5.93 -3.48 -22.10
C LEU A 48 5.80 -4.97 -22.45
N LYS A 49 4.76 -5.63 -21.93
CA LYS A 49 4.47 -7.02 -22.30
C LYS A 49 4.21 -7.17 -23.81
N GLY A 50 3.43 -6.26 -24.40
CA GLY A 50 3.18 -6.24 -25.85
C GLY A 50 4.48 -6.13 -26.64
N GLN A 51 5.35 -5.19 -26.29
CA GLN A 51 6.63 -4.97 -26.95
C GLN A 51 7.56 -6.20 -26.88
N LEU A 52 7.65 -6.85 -25.71
CA LEU A 52 8.46 -8.07 -25.56
C LEU A 52 7.97 -9.18 -26.49
N VAL A 53 6.66 -9.42 -26.51
CA VAL A 53 6.04 -10.47 -27.35
C VAL A 53 6.19 -10.15 -28.84
N GLU A 54 6.02 -8.89 -29.25
CA GLU A 54 6.23 -8.45 -30.63
C GLU A 54 7.68 -8.62 -31.10
N THR A 55 8.64 -8.54 -30.18
CA THR A 55 10.06 -8.77 -30.46
C THR A 55 10.41 -10.27 -30.51
N GLY A 56 9.43 -11.16 -30.33
CA GLY A 56 9.59 -12.61 -30.43
C GLY A 56 9.92 -13.30 -29.12
N ILE A 57 9.90 -12.59 -27.99
CA ILE A 57 10.00 -13.22 -26.66
C ILE A 57 8.72 -14.01 -26.39
N SER A 58 8.88 -15.26 -25.94
CA SER A 58 7.74 -16.14 -25.64
C SER A 58 6.84 -15.53 -24.56
N SER A 59 5.53 -15.75 -24.67
CA SER A 59 4.59 -15.39 -23.60
C SER A 59 4.82 -16.17 -22.30
N GLU A 60 5.54 -17.29 -22.38
CA GLU A 60 5.96 -18.11 -21.22
C GLU A 60 7.33 -17.69 -20.68
N ASP A 61 7.98 -16.68 -21.29
CA ASP A 61 9.24 -16.15 -20.79
C ASP A 61 9.04 -15.48 -19.43
N LYS A 62 10.06 -15.59 -18.57
CA LYS A 62 10.04 -15.03 -17.23
C LYS A 62 9.76 -13.52 -17.24
N LEU A 63 10.29 -12.76 -18.19
CA LEU A 63 10.06 -11.31 -18.28
C LEU A 63 8.58 -10.97 -18.49
N VAL A 64 7.91 -11.72 -19.38
CA VAL A 64 6.49 -11.56 -19.65
C VAL A 64 5.65 -11.99 -18.45
N MET A 65 6.01 -13.11 -17.82
CA MET A 65 5.35 -13.61 -16.61
C MET A 65 5.50 -12.66 -15.42
N ASP A 66 6.66 -12.02 -15.24
CA ASP A 66 6.92 -11.07 -14.16
C ASP A 66 6.03 -9.84 -14.30
N LEU A 67 5.82 -9.32 -15.52
CA LEU A 67 4.87 -8.23 -15.79
C LEU A 67 3.42 -8.62 -15.47
N ASP A 68 2.99 -9.83 -15.86
CA ASP A 68 1.66 -10.34 -15.51
C ASP A 68 1.48 -10.55 -14.01
N LYS A 69 2.54 -10.98 -13.32
CA LYS A 69 2.56 -11.18 -11.87
C LYS A 69 2.44 -9.86 -11.14
N ALA A 70 3.20 -8.83 -11.55
CA ALA A 70 3.08 -7.49 -11.00
C ALA A 70 1.65 -6.96 -11.17
N ARG A 71 1.07 -7.05 -12.38
CA ARG A 71 -0.32 -6.63 -12.59
C ARG A 71 -1.30 -7.39 -11.70
N SER A 72 -1.11 -8.70 -11.55
CA SER A 72 -1.98 -9.54 -10.72
C SER A 72 -1.85 -9.23 -9.23
N SER A 73 -0.67 -8.84 -8.74
CA SER A 73 -0.49 -8.47 -7.32
C SER A 73 -1.29 -7.21 -6.97
N MET A 74 -1.40 -6.25 -7.89
CA MET A 74 -2.27 -5.09 -7.67
C MET A 74 -3.76 -5.48 -7.59
N MET A 75 -4.22 -6.41 -8.43
CA MET A 75 -5.61 -6.89 -8.38
C MET A 75 -5.90 -7.65 -7.07
N THR A 76 -4.93 -8.44 -6.60
CA THR A 76 -5.02 -9.11 -5.29
C THR A 76 -5.09 -8.09 -4.16
N PHE A 77 -4.20 -7.09 -4.18
CA PHE A 77 -4.21 -6.00 -3.20
C PHE A 77 -5.56 -5.28 -3.18
N MET A 78 -6.10 -4.87 -4.32
CA MET A 78 -7.39 -4.18 -4.39
C MET A 78 -8.52 -5.01 -3.79
N LYS A 79 -8.54 -6.32 -4.07
CA LYS A 79 -9.52 -7.24 -3.53
C LYS A 79 -9.41 -7.31 -2.00
N GLU A 80 -8.22 -7.65 -1.49
CA GLU A 80 -7.97 -7.80 -0.06
C GLU A 80 -8.24 -6.49 0.71
N PHE A 81 -7.83 -5.35 0.15
CA PHE A 81 -8.09 -4.04 0.72
C PHE A 81 -9.59 -3.75 0.81
N SER A 82 -10.36 -4.03 -0.25
CA SER A 82 -11.81 -3.79 -0.27
C SER A 82 -12.60 -4.73 0.64
N GLU A 83 -12.09 -5.94 0.87
CA GLU A 83 -12.67 -6.90 1.81
C GLU A 83 -12.42 -6.47 3.27
N GLU A 84 -11.22 -5.97 3.56
CA GLU A 84 -10.84 -5.47 4.89
C GLU A 84 -11.50 -4.13 5.23
N PHE A 85 -11.60 -3.23 4.25
CA PHE A 85 -12.15 -1.88 4.40
C PHE A 85 -13.31 -1.63 3.42
N PRO A 86 -14.52 -2.09 3.76
CA PRO A 86 -15.72 -1.79 2.99
C PRO A 86 -15.98 -0.29 2.89
N PHE A 87 -16.51 0.14 1.74
CA PHE A 87 -16.72 1.57 1.42
C PHE A 87 -17.65 2.31 2.40
N ASP A 88 -18.60 1.61 3.01
CA ASP A 88 -19.60 2.14 3.93
C ASP A 88 -19.16 2.07 5.41
N LYS A 89 -17.89 1.78 5.67
CA LYS A 89 -17.33 1.65 7.02
C LYS A 89 -16.07 2.46 7.18
N TYR A 90 -15.75 2.79 8.43
CA TYR A 90 -14.45 3.34 8.79
C TYR A 90 -13.32 2.38 8.35
N PRO A 91 -12.23 2.86 7.73
CA PRO A 91 -11.84 4.26 7.54
C PRO A 91 -12.32 4.89 6.22
N MET A 92 -13.05 4.15 5.37
CA MET A 92 -13.56 4.65 4.09
C MET A 92 -14.68 5.68 4.27
N ASP A 93 -15.61 5.40 5.18
CA ASP A 93 -16.53 6.39 5.72
C ASP A 93 -15.87 7.12 6.90
N LYS A 94 -15.47 8.37 6.68
CA LYS A 94 -14.75 9.18 7.67
C LYS A 94 -15.66 9.59 8.83
N ASP A 95 -16.96 9.74 8.58
CA ASP A 95 -17.91 10.20 9.60
C ASP A 95 -18.20 9.10 10.63
N ALA A 96 -18.03 7.83 10.23
CA ALA A 96 -18.15 6.67 11.11
C ALA A 96 -17.13 6.65 12.28
N PHE A 97 -16.11 7.51 12.25
CA PHE A 97 -15.14 7.69 13.35
C PHE A 97 -15.81 8.05 14.69
N GLN A 98 -16.88 8.84 14.68
CA GLN A 98 -17.46 9.44 15.89
C GLN A 98 -17.98 8.39 16.90
N GLU A 99 -18.24 7.17 16.44
CA GLU A 99 -18.78 6.07 17.24
C GLU A 99 -17.70 5.07 17.70
N LEU A 100 -16.43 5.29 17.36
CA LEU A 100 -15.34 4.35 17.61
C LEU A 100 -14.54 4.70 18.87
N ASP A 101 -14.21 3.67 19.65
CA ASP A 101 -13.31 3.83 20.78
C ASP A 101 -11.82 3.80 20.34
N LYS A 102 -10.97 4.23 21.26
CA LYS A 102 -9.51 4.26 21.06
C LYS A 102 -8.95 2.91 20.60
N LEU A 103 -9.42 1.80 21.18
CA LEU A 103 -8.91 0.45 20.86
C LEU A 103 -9.24 0.05 19.42
N THR A 104 -10.45 0.35 18.96
CA THR A 104 -10.89 0.09 17.59
C THR A 104 -10.08 0.92 16.61
N LEU A 105 -9.85 2.20 16.91
CA LEU A 105 -9.05 3.08 16.07
C LEU A 105 -7.59 2.63 15.96
N SER A 106 -7.01 2.16 17.06
CA SER A 106 -5.66 1.59 17.06
C SER A 106 -5.60 0.28 16.26
N SER A 107 -6.61 -0.59 16.37
CA SER A 107 -6.66 -1.82 15.57
C SER A 107 -6.77 -1.51 14.07
N VAL A 108 -7.56 -0.50 13.69
CA VAL A 108 -7.62 -0.03 12.29
C VAL A 108 -6.28 0.53 11.83
N ASN A 109 -5.56 1.25 12.70
CA ASN A 109 -4.22 1.75 12.39
C ASN A 109 -3.26 0.62 12.04
N GLU A 110 -3.22 -0.44 12.85
CA GLU A 110 -2.36 -1.60 12.62
C GLU A 110 -2.68 -2.26 11.27
N LYS A 111 -3.97 -2.44 10.96
CA LYS A 111 -4.42 -2.99 9.67
C LYS A 111 -4.06 -2.09 8.48
N LEU A 112 -4.21 -0.78 8.62
CA LEU A 112 -3.77 0.17 7.59
C LEU A 112 -2.25 0.11 7.39
N MET A 113 -1.46 -0.05 8.46
CA MET A 113 -0.01 -0.24 8.33
C MET A 113 0.34 -1.55 7.59
N GLU A 114 -0.43 -2.62 7.78
CA GLU A 114 -0.28 -3.86 7.03
C GLU A 114 -0.62 -3.68 5.55
N GLN A 115 -1.73 -2.99 5.25
CA GLN A 115 -2.10 -2.66 3.87
C GLN A 115 -1.08 -1.75 3.20
N LYS A 116 -0.50 -0.79 3.93
CA LYS A 116 0.59 0.07 3.43
C LYS A 116 1.80 -0.76 3.01
N LYS A 117 2.23 -1.71 3.84
CA LYS A 117 3.32 -2.63 3.48
C LYS A 117 2.96 -3.49 2.27
N SER A 118 1.71 -3.94 2.17
CA SER A 118 1.25 -4.75 1.03
C SER A 118 1.35 -3.97 -0.28
N ILE A 119 0.85 -2.73 -0.32
CA ILE A 119 0.94 -1.90 -1.52
C ILE A 119 2.38 -1.47 -1.85
N ASP A 120 3.24 -1.29 -0.86
CA ASP A 120 4.66 -1.01 -1.08
C ASP A 120 5.36 -2.20 -1.77
N LEU A 121 5.03 -3.44 -1.39
CA LEU A 121 5.53 -4.63 -2.07
C LEU A 121 5.00 -4.73 -3.51
N VAL A 122 3.74 -4.33 -3.75
CA VAL A 122 3.20 -4.24 -5.11
C VAL A 122 4.00 -3.24 -5.93
N TYR A 123 4.27 -2.05 -5.38
CA TYR A 123 5.08 -1.04 -6.03
C TYR A 123 6.48 -1.56 -6.39
N GLU A 124 7.17 -2.23 -5.46
CA GLU A 124 8.48 -2.83 -5.75
C GLU A 124 8.42 -3.85 -6.90
N LEU A 125 7.37 -4.67 -6.96
CA LEU A 125 7.16 -5.62 -8.05
C LEU A 125 6.94 -4.91 -9.40
N PHE A 126 6.20 -3.80 -9.41
CA PHE A 126 6.00 -2.99 -10.61
C PHE A 126 7.32 -2.43 -11.10
N GLU A 127 8.07 -1.75 -10.23
CA GLU A 127 9.35 -1.12 -10.59
C GLU A 127 10.36 -2.14 -11.11
N MET A 128 10.52 -3.27 -10.42
CA MET A 128 11.45 -4.31 -10.85
C MET A 128 11.05 -4.95 -12.19
N SER A 129 9.75 -5.19 -12.40
CA SER A 129 9.27 -5.79 -13.65
C SER A 129 9.40 -4.81 -14.83
N LYS A 130 9.08 -3.53 -14.61
CA LYS A 130 9.30 -2.45 -15.60
C LYS A 130 10.77 -2.31 -15.96
N LEU A 131 11.66 -2.29 -14.96
CA LEU A 131 13.10 -2.17 -15.17
C LEU A 131 13.63 -3.32 -16.05
N ASN A 132 13.34 -4.56 -15.64
CA ASN A 132 13.82 -5.75 -16.36
C ASN A 132 13.29 -5.81 -17.80
N ALA A 133 12.01 -5.49 -18.01
CA ALA A 133 11.42 -5.46 -19.34
C ALA A 133 12.06 -4.37 -20.23
N ASN A 134 12.25 -3.17 -19.70
CA ASN A 134 12.90 -2.08 -20.42
C ASN A 134 14.36 -2.39 -20.76
N GLU A 135 15.10 -3.03 -19.85
CA GLU A 135 16.47 -3.48 -20.12
C GLU A 135 16.50 -4.54 -21.22
N ALA A 136 15.59 -5.50 -21.20
CA ALA A 136 15.49 -6.50 -22.26
C ALA A 136 15.19 -5.85 -23.61
N ILE A 137 14.19 -4.96 -23.68
CA ILE A 137 13.81 -4.26 -24.92
C ILE A 137 14.96 -3.44 -25.50
N LYS A 138 15.76 -2.78 -24.66
CA LYS A 138 16.93 -1.98 -25.12
C LYS A 138 18.04 -2.82 -25.73
N ASN A 139 18.09 -4.12 -25.42
CA ASN A 139 19.16 -5.03 -25.84
C ASN A 139 18.73 -5.97 -27.00
N LEU A 140 17.51 -5.80 -27.53
CA LEU A 140 16.98 -6.50 -28.70
C LEU A 140 17.17 -5.67 -29.97
#